data_AF-A0A1C0U1D3-F1
#
_entry.id   AF-A0A1C0U1D3-F1
#
_cell.length_a   1.000
_cell.length_b   1.000
_cell.length_c   1.000
_cell.angle_alpha   90.00
_cell.angle_beta   90.00
_cell.angle_gamma   90.00
#
_symmetry.space_group_name_H-M   'P 1'
#
loop_
_entity.id
_entity.type
_entity.pdbx_description
1 polymer ?
#
loop_
_entity_poly.entity_id
_entity_poly.type
_entity_poly.pdbx_seq_one_letter_code
_entity_poly.pdbx_strand_id
1 'polypeptide(L)'
;MLRASLLCDGRAIPLLSWVVSSEKQNNTLIQNQFLDSLTKAVSSDARVIIVTDAGFQSPWLRHIASLGWDFIGRIRNNVQFHLADSPEIWLKISDCPRTITPKYMGAGTLVKEKKNRINGHFYTYKKLPKGRKSQRSKGRPMYTKTDNEYRQSAKEAWLIFSSTDDLKPREIIKLYSRRMQIEQNFRDEKSERFGFGLRASHSRSAGRMRVLSPTGNTEHNRPVADWLSRGE
;
A
#
# COMPACT_ATOMS: atom_id res chain seq x y z
N MET A 1 10.52 -0.62 -7.67
CA MET A 1 9.36 -1.11 -8.45
C MET A 1 8.10 -0.57 -7.80
N LEU A 2 7.20 -0.01 -8.59
CA LEU A 2 5.86 0.42 -8.19
C LEU A 2 4.86 -0.55 -8.83
N ARG A 3 3.88 -1.05 -8.07
CA ARG A 3 2.94 -2.07 -8.55
C ARG A 3 1.54 -1.83 -7.99
N ALA A 4 0.55 -2.10 -8.82
CA ALA A 4 -0.84 -2.25 -8.46
C ALA A 4 -1.25 -3.70 -8.67
N SER A 5 -2.00 -4.26 -7.74
CA SER A 5 -2.51 -5.61 -7.83
C SER A 5 -3.94 -5.65 -7.31
N LEU A 6 -4.80 -6.39 -7.99
CA LEU A 6 -6.17 -6.64 -7.58
C LEU A 6 -6.16 -7.53 -6.35
N LEU A 7 -6.88 -7.12 -5.31
CA LEU A 7 -7.06 -7.91 -4.09
C LEU A 7 -8.11 -8.98 -4.33
N CYS A 8 -7.68 -10.24 -4.39
CA CYS A 8 -8.56 -11.40 -4.54
C CYS A 8 -8.48 -12.29 -3.29
N ASP A 9 -9.46 -13.17 -3.11
CA ASP A 9 -9.34 -14.25 -2.13
C ASP A 9 -8.27 -15.24 -2.61
N GLY A 10 -7.18 -15.35 -1.85
CA GLY A 10 -5.98 -16.09 -2.25
C GLY A 10 -4.80 -15.18 -2.60
N ARG A 11 -4.31 -15.24 -3.85
CA ARG A 11 -3.20 -14.42 -4.34
C ARG A 11 -3.70 -13.18 -5.06
N ALA A 12 -3.00 -12.06 -4.87
CA ALA A 12 -3.32 -10.83 -5.59
C ALA A 12 -2.88 -10.95 -7.06
N ILE A 13 -3.68 -10.41 -7.98
CA ILE A 13 -3.39 -10.46 -9.42
C ILE A 13 -2.71 -9.14 -9.82
N PRO A 14 -1.46 -9.14 -10.31
CA PRO A 14 -0.80 -7.92 -10.78
C PRO A 14 -1.55 -7.30 -11.96
N LEU A 15 -1.91 -6.03 -11.85
CA LEU A 15 -2.58 -5.28 -12.92
C LEU A 15 -1.58 -4.42 -13.71
N LEU A 16 -0.68 -3.73 -13.00
CA LEU A 16 0.30 -2.83 -13.59
C LEU A 16 1.57 -2.81 -12.74
N SER A 17 2.74 -2.76 -13.37
CA SER A 17 4.03 -2.68 -12.67
C SER A 17 5.04 -1.82 -13.41
N TRP A 18 5.63 -0.86 -12.72
CA TRP A 18 6.67 0.02 -13.25
C TRP A 18 8.01 -0.20 -12.53
N VAL A 19 9.06 -0.32 -13.32
CA VAL A 19 10.44 -0.29 -12.83
C VAL A 19 10.88 1.16 -12.75
N VAL A 20 11.03 1.66 -11.52
CA VAL A 20 11.47 3.02 -11.22
C VAL A 20 12.84 2.93 -10.56
N SER A 21 13.78 3.80 -10.96
CA SER A 21 15.11 3.88 -10.34
C SER A 21 15.00 4.21 -8.85
N SER A 22 15.99 3.80 -8.06
CA SER A 22 16.03 4.07 -6.62
C SER A 22 16.02 5.56 -6.30
N GLU A 23 16.71 6.36 -7.10
CA GLU A 23 16.79 7.83 -6.97
C GLU A 23 15.43 8.52 -7.13
N LYS A 24 14.52 7.91 -7.88
CA LYS A 24 13.17 8.43 -8.15
C LYS A 24 12.11 7.75 -7.28
N GLN A 25 12.52 6.97 -6.27
CA GLN A 25 11.58 6.42 -5.28
C GLN A 25 10.89 7.57 -4.53
N ASN A 26 9.58 7.45 -4.34
CA ASN A 26 8.73 8.47 -3.73
C ASN A 26 8.60 9.78 -4.52
N ASN A 27 8.95 9.80 -5.81
CA ASN A 27 8.66 10.94 -6.67
C ASN A 27 7.15 11.02 -6.96
N THR A 28 6.53 12.11 -6.54
CA THR A 28 5.08 12.34 -6.67
C THR A 28 4.60 12.37 -8.13
N LEU A 29 5.40 12.89 -9.06
CA LEU A 29 5.01 12.93 -10.48
C LEU A 29 4.89 11.52 -11.06
N ILE A 30 5.86 10.64 -10.77
CA ILE A 30 5.85 9.25 -11.25
C ILE A 30 4.69 8.48 -10.62
N GLN A 31 4.44 8.73 -9.34
CA GLN A 31 3.32 8.15 -8.61
C GLN A 31 1.97 8.55 -9.22
N ASN A 32 1.78 9.82 -9.56
CA ASN A 32 0.55 10.30 -10.19
C ASN A 32 0.40 9.71 -11.60
N GLN A 33 1.46 9.74 -12.41
CA GLN A 33 1.46 9.12 -13.74
C GLN A 33 1.13 7.62 -13.70
N PHE A 34 1.57 6.92 -12.66
CA PHE A 34 1.24 5.52 -12.44
C PHE A 34 -0.25 5.31 -12.17
N LEU A 35 -0.86 6.15 -11.33
CA LEU A 35 -2.31 6.12 -11.08
C LEU A 35 -3.11 6.49 -12.34
N ASP A 36 -2.67 7.50 -13.09
CA ASP A 36 -3.30 7.90 -14.36
C ASP A 36 -3.19 6.84 -15.46
N SER A 37 -2.19 5.96 -15.36
CA SER A 37 -2.07 4.80 -16.24
C SER A 37 -2.95 3.64 -15.76
N LEU A 38 -3.10 3.50 -14.44
CA LEU A 38 -3.98 2.49 -13.85
C LEU A 38 -5.45 2.78 -14.15
N THR A 39 -5.88 4.05 -14.20
CA THR A 39 -7.27 4.42 -14.55
C THR A 39 -7.65 3.95 -15.94
N LYS A 40 -6.70 3.94 -16.88
CA LYS A 40 -6.90 3.44 -18.25
C LYS A 40 -7.07 1.91 -18.32
N ALA A 41 -6.65 1.19 -17.29
CA ALA A 41 -6.71 -0.26 -17.23
C ALA A 41 -7.94 -0.79 -16.47
N VAL A 42 -8.68 0.09 -15.79
CA VAL A 42 -9.86 -0.26 -14.98
C VAL A 42 -11.10 0.33 -15.66
N SER A 43 -12.23 -0.38 -15.59
CA SER A 43 -13.50 0.12 -16.13
C SER A 43 -13.91 1.43 -15.46
N SER A 44 -14.47 2.36 -16.23
CA SER A 44 -15.00 3.64 -15.74
C SER A 44 -16.17 3.47 -14.76
N ASP A 45 -16.90 2.36 -14.87
CA ASP A 45 -18.14 2.13 -14.13
C ASP A 45 -17.91 1.43 -12.79
N ALA A 46 -16.69 0.94 -12.57
CA ALA A 46 -16.34 0.22 -11.36
C ALA A 46 -15.94 1.19 -10.24
N ARG A 47 -16.48 0.98 -9.04
CA ARG A 47 -15.97 1.64 -7.82
C ARG A 47 -14.60 1.05 -7.46
N VAL A 48 -13.58 1.90 -7.41
CA VAL A 48 -12.20 1.50 -7.10
C VAL A 48 -11.81 1.98 -5.69
N ILE A 49 -11.30 1.06 -4.87
CA ILE A 49 -10.72 1.36 -3.56
C ILE A 49 -9.22 0.99 -3.58
N ILE A 50 -8.34 1.99 -3.48
CA ILE A 50 -6.90 1.79 -3.43
C ILE A 50 -6.44 1.52 -1.98
N VAL A 51 -5.91 0.32 -1.74
CA VAL A 51 -5.27 -0.02 -0.45
C VAL A 51 -3.78 0.26 -0.54
N THR A 52 -3.26 1.14 0.31
CA THR A 52 -1.87 1.59 0.26
C THR A 52 -1.15 1.56 1.61
N ASP A 53 0.17 1.36 1.61
CA ASP A 53 0.97 1.35 2.84
C ASP A 53 1.43 2.77 3.25
N ALA A 54 1.97 2.88 4.46
CA ALA A 54 2.32 4.16 5.07
C ALA A 54 3.50 4.92 4.43
N GLY A 55 4.09 4.38 3.36
CA GLY A 55 5.07 5.09 2.55
C GLY A 55 4.44 6.15 1.65
N PHE A 56 3.13 6.09 1.42
CA PHE A 56 2.39 7.03 0.58
C PHE A 56 1.76 8.12 1.44
N GLN A 57 2.08 9.37 1.12
CA GLN A 57 1.71 10.55 1.92
C GLN A 57 0.47 11.26 1.34
N SER A 58 0.05 12.37 1.96
CA SER A 58 -1.15 13.12 1.54
C SER A 58 -1.23 13.47 0.05
N PRO A 59 -0.15 13.85 -0.67
CA PRO A 59 -0.24 14.12 -2.11
C PRO A 59 -0.76 12.93 -2.92
N TRP A 60 -0.35 11.71 -2.56
CA TRP A 60 -0.82 10.47 -3.20
C TRP A 60 -2.31 10.25 -2.97
N LEU A 61 -2.77 10.42 -1.72
CA LEU A 61 -4.18 10.24 -1.36
C LEU A 61 -5.07 11.28 -2.03
N ARG A 62 -4.59 12.53 -2.13
CA ARG A 62 -5.28 13.61 -2.86
C ARG A 62 -5.41 13.30 -4.35
N HIS A 63 -4.37 12.73 -4.96
CA HIS A 63 -4.43 12.32 -6.37
C HIS A 63 -5.47 11.23 -6.59
N ILE A 64 -5.49 10.19 -5.74
CA ILE A 64 -6.53 9.14 -5.80
C ILE A 64 -7.93 9.75 -5.70
N ALA A 65 -8.16 10.64 -4.74
CA ALA A 65 -9.45 11.30 -4.58
C ALA A 65 -9.83 12.14 -5.83
N SER A 66 -8.87 12.81 -6.47
CA SER A 66 -9.13 13.57 -7.70
C SER A 66 -9.49 12.70 -8.91
N LEU A 67 -9.15 11.41 -8.87
CA LEU A 67 -9.56 10.42 -9.88
C LEU A 67 -10.96 9.84 -9.61
N GLY A 68 -11.65 10.31 -8.56
CA GLY A 68 -12.95 9.78 -8.15
C GLY A 68 -12.86 8.42 -7.45
N TRP A 69 -11.66 8.01 -7.02
CA TRP A 69 -11.42 6.74 -6.37
C TRP A 69 -11.37 6.88 -4.86
N ASP A 70 -11.74 5.80 -4.18
CA ASP A 70 -11.61 5.67 -2.75
C ASP A 70 -10.22 5.15 -2.36
N PHE A 71 -9.82 5.37 -1.11
CA PHE A 71 -8.58 4.82 -0.57
C PHE A 71 -8.70 4.32 0.86
N ILE A 72 -7.80 3.39 1.21
CA ILE A 72 -7.54 2.93 2.56
C ILE A 72 -6.01 2.92 2.75
N GLY A 73 -5.51 3.79 3.60
CA GLY A 73 -4.08 3.95 3.88
C GLY A 73 -3.77 3.79 5.36
N ARG A 74 -2.55 3.33 5.69
CA ARG A 74 -2.05 3.41 7.08
C ARG A 74 -1.28 4.70 7.29
N ILE A 75 -1.58 5.36 8.39
CA ILE A 75 -0.82 6.52 8.85
C ILE A 75 0.29 6.00 9.78
N ARG A 76 1.52 6.46 9.52
CA ARG A 76 2.70 6.19 10.36
C ARG A 76 3.50 7.47 10.57
N ASN A 77 4.54 7.35 11.39
CA ASN A 77 5.47 8.41 11.75
C ASN A 77 4.80 9.51 12.60
N ASN A 78 5.48 10.64 12.74
CA ASN A 78 5.02 11.75 13.57
C ASN A 78 3.96 12.63 12.85
N VAL A 79 3.12 12.02 12.01
CA VAL A 79 2.02 12.71 11.32
C VAL A 79 0.95 13.02 12.36
N GLN A 80 0.51 14.28 12.37
CA GLN A 80 -0.57 14.74 13.23
C GLN A 80 -1.88 14.79 12.46
N PHE A 81 -2.97 14.50 13.15
CA PHE A 81 -4.34 14.58 12.65
C PHE A 81 -5.25 15.15 13.74
N HIS A 82 -6.43 15.62 13.37
CA HIS A 82 -7.47 15.96 14.34
C HIS A 82 -8.79 15.32 13.93
N LEU A 83 -9.68 15.11 14.89
CA LEU A 83 -11.04 14.66 14.64
C LEU A 83 -11.95 15.87 14.45
N ALA A 84 -13.04 15.70 13.68
CA ALA A 84 -14.00 16.77 13.43
C ALA A 84 -14.68 17.26 14.71
N ASP A 85 -14.91 16.37 15.68
CA ASP A 85 -15.51 16.67 16.98
C ASP A 85 -14.56 17.44 17.91
N SER A 86 -13.28 17.56 17.56
CA SER A 86 -12.26 18.24 18.38
C SER A 86 -11.18 18.87 17.49
N PRO A 87 -11.52 19.92 16.71
CA PRO A 87 -10.65 20.46 15.66
C PRO A 87 -9.37 21.14 16.18
N GLU A 88 -9.37 21.59 17.44
CA GLU A 88 -8.22 22.25 18.08
C GLU A 88 -7.16 21.24 18.57
N ILE A 89 -7.54 19.97 18.74
CA ILE A 89 -6.68 18.94 19.33
C ILE A 89 -6.01 18.11 18.24
N TRP A 90 -4.71 18.35 18.05
CA TRP A 90 -3.88 17.57 17.13
C TRP A 90 -3.31 16.34 17.81
N LEU A 91 -3.81 15.17 17.42
CA LEU A 91 -3.42 13.87 17.92
C LEU A 91 -2.29 13.26 17.09
N LYS A 92 -1.51 12.40 17.73
CA LYS A 92 -0.52 11.50 17.13
C LYS A 92 -0.98 10.05 17.22
N ILE A 93 -0.28 9.18 16.52
CA ILE A 93 -0.52 7.72 16.58
C ILE A 93 -0.34 7.17 17.99
N SER A 94 0.58 7.75 18.78
CA SER A 94 0.80 7.40 20.18
C SER A 94 -0.44 7.57 21.05
N ASP A 95 -1.30 8.53 20.67
CA ASP A 95 -2.46 8.97 21.44
C ASP A 95 -3.71 8.15 21.03
N CYS A 96 -3.59 7.33 19.98
CA CYS A 96 -4.67 6.48 19.50
C CYS A 96 -4.91 5.30 20.45
N PRO A 97 -6.18 4.92 20.69
CA PRO A 97 -6.49 3.80 21.55
C PRO A 97 -5.99 2.48 20.96
N ARG A 98 -5.34 1.68 21.81
CA ARG A 98 -4.75 0.38 21.45
C ARG A 98 -5.76 -0.75 21.63
N THR A 99 -6.78 -0.77 20.78
CA THR A 99 -7.86 -1.76 20.83
C THR A 99 -7.58 -3.00 19.98
N ILE A 100 -7.90 -4.20 20.48
CA ILE A 100 -7.86 -5.44 19.70
C ILE A 100 -9.06 -5.59 18.76
N THR A 101 -10.12 -4.81 18.99
CA THR A 101 -11.30 -4.77 18.13
C THR A 101 -11.21 -3.54 17.24
N PRO A 102 -11.37 -3.67 15.90
CA PRO A 102 -11.44 -2.53 14.99
C PRO A 102 -12.44 -1.48 15.48
N LYS A 103 -11.99 -0.24 15.65
CA LYS A 103 -12.82 0.86 16.13
C LYS A 103 -12.78 2.04 15.15
N TYR A 104 -13.95 2.58 14.83
CA TYR A 104 -14.08 3.87 14.17
C TYR A 104 -13.80 4.99 15.18
N MET A 105 -12.89 5.90 14.84
CA MET A 105 -12.54 7.05 15.67
C MET A 105 -13.35 8.29 15.32
N GLY A 106 -13.85 8.38 14.10
CA GLY A 106 -14.57 9.56 13.60
C GLY A 106 -13.97 10.10 12.30
N ALA A 107 -14.69 11.04 11.70
CA ALA A 107 -14.19 11.85 10.60
C ALA A 107 -13.18 12.88 11.11
N GLY A 108 -12.30 13.36 10.24
CA GLY A 108 -11.32 14.38 10.59
C GLY A 108 -10.36 14.73 9.46
N THR A 109 -9.32 15.47 9.81
CA THR A 109 -8.31 15.96 8.85
C THR A 109 -6.94 15.38 9.17
N LEU A 110 -6.27 14.90 8.13
CA LEU A 110 -4.88 14.48 8.17
C LEU A 110 -3.96 15.63 7.73
N VAL A 111 -2.82 15.78 8.42
CA VAL A 111 -1.77 16.80 8.18
C VAL A 111 -2.16 18.23 8.57
N LYS A 112 -1.31 18.88 9.36
CA LYS A 112 -1.50 20.27 9.82
C LYS A 112 -1.37 21.31 8.72
N GLU A 113 -0.44 21.08 7.80
CA GLU A 113 -0.11 22.01 6.73
C GLU A 113 -1.25 22.14 5.72
N LYS A 114 -1.76 23.37 5.52
CA LYS A 114 -2.93 23.66 4.67
C LYS A 114 -2.83 23.04 3.26
N LYS A 115 -1.65 23.10 2.62
CA LYS A 115 -1.45 22.62 1.25
C LYS A 115 -1.62 21.10 1.07
N ASN A 116 -1.48 20.35 2.17
CA ASN A 116 -1.48 18.89 2.18
C ASN A 116 -2.62 18.31 3.03
N ARG A 117 -3.55 19.16 3.49
CA ARG A 117 -4.72 18.73 4.25
C ARG A 117 -5.60 17.82 3.40
N ILE A 118 -6.06 16.75 4.02
CA ILE A 118 -7.03 15.84 3.43
C ILE A 118 -8.00 15.37 4.51
N ASN A 119 -9.29 15.42 4.18
CA ASN A 119 -10.36 14.97 5.07
C ASN A 119 -10.66 13.50 4.82
N GLY A 120 -11.13 12.81 5.85
CA GLY A 120 -11.52 11.42 5.76
C GLY A 120 -11.80 10.82 7.13
N HIS A 121 -11.75 9.50 7.20
CA HIS A 121 -12.24 8.70 8.30
C HIS A 121 -11.11 7.94 8.97
N PHE A 122 -11.04 8.01 10.30
CA PHE A 122 -9.99 7.36 11.09
C PHE A 122 -10.48 6.07 11.74
N TYR A 123 -9.66 5.03 11.65
CA TYR A 123 -9.90 3.73 12.25
C TYR A 123 -8.66 3.26 13.00
N THR A 124 -8.85 2.59 14.14
CA THR A 124 -7.74 2.02 14.91
C THR A 124 -7.90 0.51 15.12
N TYR A 125 -6.77 -0.19 15.09
CA TYR A 125 -6.68 -1.60 15.41
C TYR A 125 -5.27 -1.99 15.85
N LYS A 126 -5.15 -2.73 16.95
CA LYS A 126 -3.89 -3.31 17.42
C LYS A 126 -3.98 -4.82 17.36
N LYS A 127 -3.15 -5.41 16.49
CA LYS A 127 -3.03 -6.85 16.40
C LYS A 127 -2.33 -7.43 17.63
N LEU A 128 -2.82 -8.57 18.11
CA LEU A 128 -2.11 -9.33 19.14
C LEU A 128 -0.77 -9.84 18.62
N PRO A 129 0.29 -9.86 19.44
CA PRO A 129 1.58 -10.41 19.06
C PRO A 129 1.46 -11.88 18.63
N LYS A 130 1.99 -12.22 17.44
CA LYS A 130 1.98 -13.59 16.91
C LYS A 130 3.19 -14.45 17.34
N GLY A 131 3.99 -13.99 18.30
CA GLY A 131 5.19 -14.72 18.77
C GLY A 131 6.25 -15.00 17.69
N ARG A 132 6.23 -14.30 16.56
CA ARG A 132 7.13 -14.57 15.43
C ARG A 132 8.58 -14.35 15.84
N LYS A 133 9.39 -15.41 15.71
CA LYS A 133 10.85 -15.35 15.84
C LYS A 133 11.47 -15.18 14.46
N SER A 134 12.46 -14.30 14.34
CA SER A 134 13.26 -14.18 13.12
C SER A 134 14.10 -15.45 12.98
N GLN A 135 13.79 -16.27 11.98
CA GLN A 135 14.61 -17.40 11.56
C GLN A 135 15.79 -16.83 10.75
N ARG A 136 17.02 -17.16 11.15
CA ARG A 136 18.24 -16.66 10.50
C ARG A 136 19.03 -17.82 9.93
N SER A 137 19.62 -17.61 8.75
CA SER A 137 20.73 -18.44 8.29
C SER A 137 21.98 -18.13 9.14
N LYS A 138 22.75 -19.15 9.53
CA LYS A 138 24.02 -18.97 10.25
C LYS A 138 24.94 -18.01 9.47
N GLY A 139 25.62 -17.09 10.17
CA GLY A 139 26.65 -16.20 9.59
C GLY A 139 26.19 -14.84 9.07
N ARG A 140 24.91 -14.47 9.13
CA ARG A 140 24.47 -13.10 8.78
C ARG A 140 24.73 -12.10 9.92
N PRO A 141 25.15 -10.86 9.62
CA PRO A 141 25.36 -9.81 10.63
C PRO A 141 24.10 -9.55 11.47
N MET A 142 24.30 -8.95 12.65
CA MET A 142 23.22 -8.56 13.57
C MET A 142 22.22 -7.62 12.88
N TYR A 143 20.95 -7.67 13.32
CA TYR A 143 19.77 -7.03 12.70
C TYR A 143 20.08 -5.71 11.96
N THR A 144 19.65 -5.62 10.70
CA THR A 144 19.76 -4.36 9.96
C THR A 144 18.85 -3.29 10.58
N LYS A 145 19.14 -2.02 10.33
CA LYS A 145 18.25 -0.90 10.73
C LYS A 145 16.80 -1.15 10.28
N THR A 146 16.64 -1.64 9.05
CA THR A 146 15.34 -1.97 8.46
C THR A 146 14.63 -3.10 9.21
N ASP A 147 15.33 -4.14 9.66
CA ASP A 147 14.74 -5.21 10.47
C ASP A 147 14.18 -4.68 11.80
N ASN A 148 14.89 -3.75 12.43
CA ASN A 148 14.43 -3.11 13.67
C ASN A 148 13.19 -2.25 13.43
N GLU A 149 13.17 -1.47 12.34
CA GLU A 149 12.00 -0.68 11.95
C GLU A 149 10.76 -1.55 11.66
N TYR A 150 10.93 -2.69 10.96
CA TYR A 150 9.84 -3.64 10.74
C TYR A 150 9.32 -4.24 12.04
N ARG A 151 10.22 -4.60 12.97
CA ARG A 151 9.84 -5.13 14.29
C ARG A 151 9.07 -4.11 15.10
N GLN A 152 9.50 -2.85 15.08
CA GLN A 152 8.81 -1.78 15.79
C GLN A 152 7.44 -1.51 15.16
N SER A 153 7.37 -1.43 13.83
CA SER A 153 6.12 -1.26 13.07
C SER A 153 5.08 -2.33 13.38
N ALA A 154 5.52 -3.57 13.61
CA ALA A 154 4.64 -4.69 13.92
C ALA A 154 4.04 -4.62 15.34
N LYS A 155 4.64 -3.85 16.26
CA LYS A 155 4.15 -3.64 17.63
C LYS A 155 3.22 -2.42 17.76
N GLU A 156 3.31 -1.49 16.81
CA GLU A 156 2.47 -0.30 16.75
C GLU A 156 1.01 -0.66 16.44
N ALA A 157 0.07 0.09 17.03
CA ALA A 157 -1.31 0.05 16.57
C ALA A 157 -1.38 0.58 15.13
N TRP A 158 -2.31 0.04 14.36
CA TRP A 158 -2.63 0.55 13.04
C TRP A 158 -3.59 1.72 13.21
N LEU A 159 -3.13 2.91 12.84
CA LEU A 159 -4.01 4.02 12.51
C LEU A 159 -4.26 3.96 11.01
N ILE A 160 -5.51 3.68 10.62
CA ILE A 160 -5.95 3.59 9.23
C ILE A 160 -6.78 4.83 8.92
N PHE A 161 -6.58 5.37 7.72
CA PHE A 161 -7.27 6.52 7.19
C PHE A 161 -7.93 6.14 5.87
N SER A 162 -9.20 6.49 5.69
CA SER A 162 -9.96 6.17 4.49
C SER A 162 -10.74 7.38 3.99
N SER A 163 -10.98 7.45 2.68
CA SER A 163 -11.89 8.43 2.07
C SER A 163 -13.37 8.15 2.37
N THR A 164 -13.70 6.91 2.76
CA THR A 164 -15.09 6.44 2.86
C THR A 164 -15.39 5.81 4.22
N ASP A 165 -16.67 5.88 4.62
CA ASP A 165 -17.23 5.33 5.85
C ASP A 165 -18.39 4.35 5.62
N ASP A 166 -18.64 3.99 4.37
CA ASP A 166 -19.67 3.02 4.00
C ASP A 166 -19.36 1.60 4.49
N LEU A 167 -18.08 1.31 4.73
CA LEU A 167 -17.60 0.02 5.22
C LEU A 167 -17.48 0.02 6.75
N LYS A 168 -17.86 -1.10 7.37
CA LYS A 168 -17.70 -1.29 8.82
C LYS A 168 -16.21 -1.29 9.18
N PRO A 169 -15.84 -0.87 10.40
CA PRO A 169 -14.44 -0.88 10.84
C PRO A 169 -13.74 -2.24 10.66
N ARG A 170 -14.48 -3.33 10.85
CA ARG A 170 -13.96 -4.69 10.64
C ARG A 170 -13.58 -4.95 9.18
N GLU A 171 -14.34 -4.42 8.23
CA GLU A 171 -14.11 -4.57 6.79
C GLU A 171 -12.94 -3.72 6.32
N ILE A 172 -12.85 -2.46 6.76
CA ILE A 172 -11.69 -1.58 6.51
C ILE A 172 -10.39 -2.25 6.98
N ILE A 173 -10.38 -2.76 8.23
CA ILE A 173 -9.21 -3.45 8.77
C ILE A 173 -8.95 -4.76 8.02
N LYS A 174 -9.98 -5.50 7.59
CA LYS A 174 -9.83 -6.72 6.79
C LYS A 174 -9.19 -6.41 5.43
N LEU A 175 -9.68 -5.42 4.69
CA LEU A 175 -9.13 -4.97 3.41
C LEU A 175 -7.66 -4.53 3.57
N TYR A 176 -7.38 -3.67 4.54
CA TYR A 176 -6.00 -3.24 4.81
C TYR A 176 -5.09 -4.42 5.23
N SER A 177 -5.62 -5.39 5.98
CA SER A 177 -4.84 -6.57 6.38
C SER A 177 -4.32 -7.40 5.20
N ARG A 178 -5.04 -7.38 4.07
CA ARG A 178 -4.69 -8.07 2.82
C ARG A 178 -3.55 -7.42 2.04
N ARG A 179 -3.11 -6.19 2.40
CA ARG A 179 -1.99 -5.50 1.73
C ARG A 179 -0.71 -6.36 1.61
N MET A 180 -0.50 -7.34 2.50
CA MET A 180 0.67 -8.23 2.44
C MET A 180 0.66 -9.16 1.22
N GLN A 181 -0.46 -9.30 0.50
CA GLN A 181 -0.53 -10.07 -0.76
C GLN A 181 0.40 -9.46 -1.82
N ILE A 182 0.55 -8.13 -1.89
CA ILE A 182 1.48 -7.50 -2.84
C ILE A 182 2.94 -7.85 -2.52
N GLU A 183 3.28 -7.96 -1.23
CA GLU A 183 4.61 -8.37 -0.77
C GLU A 183 4.84 -9.88 -0.95
N GLN A 184 3.80 -10.70 -0.99
CA GLN A 184 3.92 -12.09 -1.42
C GLN A 184 4.28 -12.16 -2.91
N ASN A 185 3.61 -11.38 -3.76
CA ASN A 185 3.94 -11.31 -5.19
C ASN A 185 5.40 -10.85 -5.42
N PHE A 186 5.86 -9.83 -4.70
CA PHE A 186 7.27 -9.41 -4.77
C PHE A 186 8.24 -10.48 -4.24
N ARG A 187 7.85 -11.29 -3.26
CA ARG A 187 8.69 -12.39 -2.75
C ARG A 187 8.78 -13.54 -3.76
N ASP A 188 7.68 -13.88 -4.41
CA ASP A 188 7.64 -14.91 -5.45
C ASP A 188 8.54 -14.50 -6.63
N GLU A 189 8.46 -13.25 -7.09
CA GLU A 189 9.36 -12.75 -8.14
C GLU A 189 10.84 -12.83 -7.80
N LYS A 190 11.17 -12.61 -6.54
CA LYS A 190 12.55 -12.66 -6.05
C LYS A 190 13.02 -14.09 -5.72
N SER A 191 12.09 -15.04 -5.60
CA SER A 191 12.37 -16.42 -5.20
C SER A 191 12.96 -17.20 -6.36
N GLU A 192 14.16 -17.74 -6.17
CA GLU A 192 14.86 -18.55 -7.19
C GLU A 192 14.23 -19.93 -7.38
N ARG A 193 13.73 -20.54 -6.31
CA ARG A 193 13.22 -21.92 -6.34
C ARG A 193 11.73 -22.03 -6.61
N PHE A 194 10.95 -21.02 -6.22
CA PHE A 194 9.49 -21.09 -6.20
C PHE A 194 8.82 -19.91 -6.91
N GLY A 195 9.58 -19.12 -7.67
CA GLY A 195 9.03 -18.06 -8.50
C GLY A 195 10.02 -17.66 -9.58
N PHE A 196 10.02 -16.39 -10.00
CA PHE A 196 10.69 -15.98 -11.24
C PHE A 196 12.22 -15.82 -11.15
N GLY A 197 12.81 -16.03 -9.97
CA GLY A 197 14.26 -16.03 -9.79
C GLY A 197 14.96 -14.75 -10.23
N LEU A 198 14.29 -13.59 -10.14
CA LEU A 198 14.87 -12.33 -10.61
C LEU A 198 16.20 -11.99 -9.93
N ARG A 199 16.45 -12.51 -8.72
CA ARG A 199 17.73 -12.36 -8.03
C ARG A 199 18.88 -13.10 -8.71
N ALA A 200 18.63 -14.27 -9.29
CA ALA A 200 19.63 -15.04 -10.02
C ALA A 200 20.05 -14.36 -11.34
N SER A 201 19.24 -13.43 -11.86
CA SER A 201 19.60 -12.67 -13.07
C SER A 201 20.73 -11.65 -12.84
N HIS A 202 21.04 -11.29 -11.58
CA HIS A 202 22.01 -10.26 -11.18
C HIS A 202 21.90 -8.91 -11.93
N SER A 203 20.77 -8.66 -12.59
CA SER A 203 20.62 -7.55 -13.50
C SER A 203 20.41 -6.24 -12.73
N ARG A 204 21.21 -5.23 -13.05
CA ARG A 204 21.14 -3.88 -12.44
C ARG A 204 20.55 -2.83 -13.38
N SER A 205 20.33 -3.17 -14.65
CA SER A 205 19.76 -2.24 -15.63
C SER A 205 18.23 -2.23 -15.57
N ALA A 206 17.63 -1.04 -15.53
CA ALA A 206 16.17 -0.89 -15.55
C ALA A 206 15.53 -1.53 -16.79
N GLY A 207 16.18 -1.44 -17.96
CA GLY A 207 15.71 -2.06 -19.21
C GLY A 207 15.59 -3.57 -19.13
N ARG A 208 16.63 -4.29 -18.67
CA ARG A 208 16.55 -5.75 -18.52
C ARG A 208 15.57 -6.17 -17.43
N MET A 209 15.50 -5.43 -16.32
CA MET A 209 14.52 -5.72 -15.27
C MET A 209 13.07 -5.57 -15.77
N ARG A 210 12.84 -4.64 -16.71
CA ARG A 210 11.55 -4.49 -17.39
C ARG A 210 11.22 -5.73 -18.21
N VAL A 211 12.13 -6.19 -19.07
CA VAL A 211 11.90 -7.41 -19.89
C VAL A 211 11.68 -8.67 -19.04
N LEU A 212 12.43 -8.82 -17.94
CA LEU A 212 12.34 -9.99 -17.06
C LEU A 212 11.11 -9.99 -16.14
N SER A 213 10.43 -8.84 -16.00
CA SER A 213 9.23 -8.77 -15.16
C SER A 213 8.01 -9.26 -15.94
N PRO A 214 7.17 -10.17 -15.40
CA PRO A 214 6.02 -10.73 -16.12
C PRO A 214 5.00 -9.70 -16.62
N THR A 215 4.98 -8.50 -16.03
CA THR A 215 4.12 -7.37 -16.39
C THR A 215 4.88 -6.22 -17.06
N GLY A 216 6.15 -6.43 -17.43
CA GLY A 216 7.04 -5.36 -17.89
C GLY A 216 6.97 -5.03 -19.38
N ASN A 217 6.04 -5.63 -20.14
CA ASN A 217 5.77 -5.21 -21.51
C ASN A 217 4.54 -4.31 -21.54
N THR A 218 4.75 -3.00 -21.60
CA THR A 218 3.75 -2.07 -22.15
C THR A 218 4.49 -0.95 -22.89
N GLU A 219 5.14 -1.29 -24.00
CA GLU A 219 5.37 -0.26 -25.02
C GLU A 219 4.07 0.07 -25.75
N HIS A 220 3.07 -0.83 -25.79
CA HIS A 220 1.74 -0.54 -26.30
C HIS A 220 0.64 -0.97 -25.31
N ASN A 221 -0.31 -0.06 -25.13
CA ASN A 221 -1.46 -0.10 -24.26
C ASN A 221 -2.38 -1.27 -24.64
N ARG A 222 -2.42 -2.35 -23.85
CA ARG A 222 -3.55 -3.29 -23.82
C ARG A 222 -3.89 -3.64 -22.36
N PRO A 223 -5.10 -3.30 -21.87
CA PRO A 223 -5.54 -3.66 -20.54
C PRO A 223 -5.60 -5.17 -20.34
N VAL A 224 -5.30 -5.63 -19.12
CA VAL A 224 -5.49 -7.03 -18.67
C VAL A 224 -6.97 -7.44 -18.68
N ALA A 225 -7.89 -6.48 -18.81
CA ALA A 225 -9.34 -6.71 -18.88
C ALA A 225 -9.76 -7.65 -20.04
N ASP A 226 -8.99 -7.71 -21.14
CA ASP A 226 -9.30 -8.59 -22.28
C ASP A 226 -9.14 -10.09 -21.98
N TRP A 227 -8.42 -10.46 -20.93
CA TRP A 227 -8.24 -11.88 -20.56
C TRP A 227 -9.44 -12.48 -19.82
N LEU A 228 -10.29 -11.65 -19.21
CA LEU A 228 -11.47 -12.12 -18.47
C LEU A 228 -12.72 -12.30 -19.36
N SER A 229 -12.67 -11.91 -20.63
CA SER A 229 -13.82 -11.97 -21.55
C SER A 229 -13.74 -13.11 -22.57
N ARG A 230 -12.77 -14.02 -22.44
CA ARG A 230 -12.56 -15.16 -23.37
C ARG A 230 -12.54 -16.52 -22.67
N GLY A 231 -13.33 -16.65 -21.61
CA GLY A 231 -13.52 -17.90 -20.88
C GLY A 231 -15.00 -18.25 -20.76
N GLU A 232 -15.66 -18.41 -21.91
CA GLU A 232 -16.83 -19.29 -22.08
C GLU A 232 -16.47 -20.36 -23.11
#